data_AF-A0A317XVU0-F1
#
_entry.id   AF-A0A317XVU0-F1
#
_cell.length_a   1.000
_cell.length_b   1.000
_cell.length_c   1.000
_cell.angle_alpha   90.00
_cell.angle_beta   90.00
_cell.angle_gamma   90.00
#
_symmetry.space_group_name_H-M   'P 1'
#
loop_
_entity.id
_entity.type
_entity.pdbx_description
1 polymer ?
#
loop_
_entity_poly.entity_id
_entity_poly.type
_entity_poly.pdbx_seq_one_letter_code
_entity_poly.pdbx_strand_id
1 'polypeptide(L)'
;MLLRMKHSVSALVLMILVASIGVATAAPTTTSDSSIVTLKLLDGSKMHCALANAPTKDRADMASQKLVASGGISCKTKTETDTNKSLHCEQSQLFKTQDAIRLLNDACGAQSGAMTTST
;
A
#
# COMPACT_ATOMS: atom_id res chain seq x y z
N MET A 1 3.28 -12.01 -83.03
CA MET A 1 4.62 -11.83 -82.45
C MET A 1 4.43 -11.10 -81.12
N LEU A 2 4.85 -11.69 -80.00
CA LEU A 2 4.84 -11.12 -78.64
C LEU A 2 3.41 -10.90 -78.07
N LEU A 3 3.07 -11.20 -76.83
CA LEU A 3 3.86 -11.02 -75.61
C LEU A 3 3.33 -11.98 -74.52
N ARG A 4 4.27 -12.64 -73.84
CA ARG A 4 4.03 -13.49 -72.66
C ARG A 4 3.35 -12.68 -71.54
N MET A 5 2.17 -13.10 -71.09
CA MET A 5 1.62 -12.66 -69.81
C MET A 5 2.08 -13.61 -68.71
N LYS A 6 2.90 -13.04 -67.81
CA LYS A 6 3.55 -13.68 -66.67
C LYS A 6 2.54 -14.07 -65.59
N HIS A 7 2.76 -15.25 -65.04
CA HIS A 7 2.22 -15.71 -63.77
C HIS A 7 2.41 -14.66 -62.65
N SER A 8 1.36 -14.43 -61.87
CA SER A 8 1.50 -14.18 -60.44
C SER A 8 0.22 -14.61 -59.75
N VAL A 9 0.27 -15.84 -59.29
CA VAL A 9 -0.73 -16.55 -58.50
C VAL A 9 -0.53 -16.17 -57.03
N SER A 10 -1.66 -16.13 -56.33
CA SER A 10 -1.81 -16.39 -54.90
C SER A 10 -1.60 -15.25 -53.90
N ALA A 11 -2.75 -14.92 -53.32
CA ALA A 11 -3.00 -14.98 -51.89
C ALA A 11 -2.33 -13.89 -51.06
N LEU A 12 -3.03 -12.76 -51.01
CA LEU A 12 -2.93 -11.79 -49.93
C LEU A 12 -3.49 -12.45 -48.65
N VAL A 13 -2.67 -13.22 -47.95
CA VAL A 13 -3.00 -13.75 -46.62
C VAL A 13 -2.78 -12.64 -45.61
N LEU A 14 -3.89 -12.02 -45.21
CA LEU A 14 -3.98 -11.10 -44.09
C LEU A 14 -3.82 -11.90 -42.79
N MET A 15 -2.63 -11.88 -42.19
CA MET A 15 -2.38 -12.41 -40.84
C MET A 15 -1.66 -11.33 -40.03
N ILE A 16 -2.46 -10.40 -39.48
CA ILE A 16 -2.01 -9.49 -38.43
C ILE A 16 -2.05 -10.29 -37.12
N LEU A 17 -0.93 -10.92 -36.75
CA LEU A 17 -0.74 -11.37 -35.37
C LEU A 17 -0.33 -10.15 -34.54
N VAL A 18 -1.29 -9.70 -33.74
CA VAL A 18 -1.09 -8.72 -32.67
C VAL A 18 -0.01 -9.27 -31.74
N ALA A 19 1.18 -8.70 -31.80
CA ALA A 19 2.20 -8.90 -30.78
C ALA A 19 1.61 -8.34 -29.48
N SER A 20 1.18 -9.26 -28.60
CA SER A 20 0.67 -8.97 -27.28
C SER A 20 1.67 -8.08 -26.57
N ILE A 21 1.24 -6.84 -26.36
CA ILE A 21 1.93 -5.82 -25.62
C ILE A 21 2.16 -6.42 -24.23
N GLY A 22 3.37 -6.87 -23.96
CA GLY A 22 3.84 -7.15 -22.61
C GLY A 22 3.94 -5.83 -21.87
N VAL A 23 2.81 -5.21 -21.54
CA VAL A 23 2.75 -4.16 -20.53
C VAL A 23 3.02 -4.89 -19.23
N ALA A 24 4.30 -5.05 -18.90
CA ALA A 24 4.69 -5.15 -17.51
C ALA A 24 4.22 -3.84 -16.89
N THR A 25 2.99 -3.83 -16.35
CA THR A 25 2.57 -2.82 -15.40
C THR A 25 3.49 -3.04 -14.20
N ALA A 26 4.67 -2.41 -14.25
CA ALA A 26 5.37 -2.04 -13.04
C ALA A 26 4.34 -1.22 -12.27
N ALA A 27 3.66 -1.87 -11.33
CA ALA A 27 2.89 -1.17 -10.32
C ALA A 27 3.85 -0.12 -9.77
N PRO A 28 3.47 1.17 -9.75
CA PRO A 28 4.32 2.15 -9.12
C PRO A 28 4.41 1.74 -7.65
N THR A 29 5.51 1.08 -7.28
CA THR A 29 6.02 1.09 -5.91
C THR A 29 6.36 2.54 -5.66
N THR A 30 5.33 3.29 -5.28
CA THR A 30 5.45 4.59 -4.68
C THR A 30 6.24 4.34 -3.42
N THR A 31 7.56 4.52 -3.52
CA THR A 31 8.42 4.85 -2.39
C THR A 31 7.95 6.22 -1.90
N SER A 32 6.74 6.28 -1.36
CA SER A 32 6.27 7.44 -0.64
C SER A 32 7.01 7.40 0.67
N ASP A 33 7.90 8.37 0.86
CA ASP A 33 8.37 8.83 2.16
C ASP A 33 7.15 9.09 3.06
N SER A 34 6.65 8.01 3.67
CA SER A 34 5.41 7.98 4.42
C SER A 34 5.68 7.39 5.78
N SER A 35 5.18 8.06 6.80
CA SER A 35 5.17 7.53 8.16
C SER A 35 4.24 6.33 8.24
N ILE A 36 4.64 5.30 8.98
CA ILE A 36 3.90 4.04 9.07
C ILE A 36 3.54 3.77 10.53
N VAL A 37 2.27 3.46 10.79
CA VAL A 37 1.82 2.95 12.09
C VAL A 37 1.51 1.47 11.95
N THR A 38 2.23 0.64 12.71
CA THR A 38 1.99 -0.81 12.78
C THR A 38 1.38 -1.15 14.13
N LEU A 39 0.17 -1.69 14.16
CA LEU A 39 -0.47 -2.23 15.36
C LEU A 39 -0.40 -3.75 15.36
N LYS A 40 0.21 -4.33 16.39
CA LYS A 40 0.16 -5.76 16.69
C LYS A 40 -1.02 -6.05 17.61
N LEU A 41 -1.88 -6.96 17.17
CA LEU A 41 -3.05 -7.44 17.89
C LEU A 41 -2.69 -8.65 18.77
N LEU A 42 -3.56 -8.98 19.73
CA LEU A 42 -3.35 -10.07 20.69
C LEU A 42 -3.30 -11.47 20.03
N ASP A 43 -3.99 -11.65 18.91
CA ASP A 43 -3.97 -12.87 18.11
C ASP A 43 -2.67 -13.05 17.30
N GLY A 44 -1.76 -12.06 17.38
CA GLY A 44 -0.50 -12.04 16.64
C GLY A 44 -0.58 -11.29 15.31
N SER A 45 -1.79 -11.01 14.82
CA SER A 45 -2.01 -10.29 13.57
C SER A 45 -1.44 -8.88 13.64
N LYS A 46 -0.96 -8.37 12.51
CA LYS A 46 -0.46 -7.00 12.39
C LYS A 46 -1.31 -6.23 11.41
N MET A 47 -1.65 -5.01 11.79
CA MET A 47 -2.29 -4.05 10.93
C MET A 47 -1.38 -2.87 10.69
N HIS A 48 -1.28 -2.46 9.43
CA HIS A 48 -0.46 -1.36 9.01
C HIS A 48 -1.32 -0.26 8.42
N CYS A 49 -0.92 0.97 8.69
CA CYS A 49 -1.47 2.15 8.04
C CYS A 49 -0.31 3.03 7.60
N ALA A 50 -0.32 3.41 6.32
CA ALA A 50 0.59 4.41 5.78
C ALA A 50 -0.08 5.78 5.84
N LEU A 51 0.57 6.72 6.51
CA LEU A 51 0.11 8.10 6.58
C LEU A 51 0.47 8.81 5.28
N ALA A 52 -0.53 9.05 4.44
CA ALA A 52 -0.37 9.82 3.22
C ALA A 52 -0.25 11.33 3.54
N ASN A 53 0.45 12.05 2.67
CA ASN A 53 0.66 13.50 2.67
C ASN A 53 1.55 14.04 3.81
N ALA A 54 2.61 14.75 3.42
CA ALA A 54 3.56 15.40 4.34
C ALA A 54 2.94 16.63 5.06
N PRO A 55 3.42 16.98 6.27
CA PRO A 55 4.45 16.29 7.05
C PRO A 55 3.89 15.03 7.73
N THR A 56 4.48 13.88 7.43
CA THR A 56 3.93 12.59 7.89
C THR A 56 4.33 12.29 9.33
N LYS A 57 5.45 12.88 9.81
CA LYS A 57 5.97 12.74 11.19
C LYS A 57 4.97 13.24 12.26
N ASP A 58 4.50 14.48 12.15
CA ASP A 58 3.54 15.04 13.12
C ASP A 58 2.24 14.22 13.15
N ARG A 59 1.80 13.73 11.99
CA ARG A 59 0.62 12.85 11.90
C ARG A 59 0.87 11.52 12.60
N ALA A 60 2.06 10.96 12.52
CA ALA A 60 2.45 9.77 13.26
C ALA A 60 2.40 10.04 14.78
N ASP A 61 2.92 11.18 15.22
CA ASP A 61 2.87 11.57 16.63
C ASP A 61 1.43 11.73 17.13
N MET A 62 0.56 12.39 16.38
CA MET A 62 -0.87 12.49 16.71
C MET A 62 -1.54 11.11 16.76
N ALA A 63 -1.26 10.24 15.78
CA ALA A 63 -1.81 8.88 15.76
C ALA A 63 -1.35 8.09 17.00
N SER A 64 -0.08 8.21 17.37
CA SER A 64 0.46 7.56 18.59
C SER A 64 -0.21 8.07 19.86
N GLN A 65 -0.42 9.38 19.98
CA GLN A 65 -1.06 9.99 21.14
C GLN A 65 -2.52 9.53 21.26
N LYS A 66 -3.27 9.50 20.16
CA LYS A 66 -4.63 8.96 20.13
C LYS A 66 -4.70 7.50 20.55
N LEU A 67 -3.81 6.68 20.02
CA LEU A 67 -3.75 5.25 20.34
C LEU A 67 -3.44 5.03 21.82
N VAL A 68 -2.43 5.72 22.36
CA VAL A 68 -2.03 5.62 23.77
C VAL A 68 -3.09 6.19 24.72
N ALA A 69 -3.76 7.28 24.34
CA ALA A 69 -4.80 7.91 25.15
C ALA A 69 -6.02 7.00 25.40
N SER A 70 -6.22 5.96 24.57
CA SER A 70 -7.25 4.96 24.83
C SER A 70 -6.97 4.07 26.04
N GLY A 71 -5.74 4.05 26.56
CA GLY A 71 -5.29 3.19 27.65
C GLY A 71 -5.15 1.71 27.28
N GLY A 72 -5.56 1.31 26.07
CA GLY A 72 -5.55 -0.07 25.60
C GLY A 72 -4.45 -0.41 24.62
N ILE A 73 -3.68 0.59 24.16
CA ILE A 73 -2.62 0.42 23.17
C ILE A 73 -1.36 1.14 23.66
N SER A 74 -0.21 0.50 23.50
CA SER A 74 1.10 1.12 23.77
C SER A 74 1.85 1.31 22.45
N CYS A 75 2.46 2.46 22.22
CA CYS A 75 3.21 2.74 21.00
C CYS A 75 4.68 3.06 21.29
N LYS A 76 5.58 2.62 20.41
CA LYS A 76 7.01 2.90 20.45
C LYS A 76 7.51 3.31 19.06
N THR A 77 8.41 4.28 19.01
CA THR A 77 9.11 4.64 17.76
C THR A 77 10.07 3.51 17.37
N LYS A 78 9.95 3.01 16.14
CA LYS A 78 10.89 2.05 15.54
C LYS A 78 11.97 2.74 14.73
N THR A 79 11.56 3.74 13.96
CA THR A 79 12.45 4.50 13.08
C THR A 79 11.91 5.91 13.00
N GLU A 80 12.80 6.90 13.01
CA GLU A 80 12.44 8.31 12.88
C GLU A 80 13.52 9.00 12.05
N THR A 81 13.09 9.79 11.08
CA THR A 81 13.92 10.71 10.31
C THR A 81 13.41 12.13 10.51
N ASP A 82 14.00 13.10 9.84
CA ASP A 82 13.51 14.48 9.84
C ASP A 82 12.08 14.60 9.29
N THR A 83 11.73 13.72 8.34
CA THR A 83 10.47 13.81 7.58
C THR A 83 9.46 12.71 7.92
N ASN A 84 9.93 11.53 8.32
CA ASN A 84 9.11 10.32 8.48
C ASN A 84 9.29 9.67 9.85
N LYS A 85 8.27 8.94 10.28
CA LYS A 85 8.26 8.22 11.55
C LYS A 85 7.51 6.91 11.41
N SER A 86 8.16 5.83 11.82
CA SER A 86 7.57 4.50 11.90
C SER A 86 7.31 4.13 13.34
N LEU A 87 6.06 3.81 13.65
CA LEU A 87 5.58 3.45 14.97
C LEU A 87 5.22 1.97 15.02
N HIS A 88 5.56 1.34 16.13
CA HIS A 88 5.10 0.01 16.49
C HIS A 88 4.24 0.12 17.75
N CYS A 89 2.97 -0.23 17.59
CA CYS A 89 1.98 -0.23 18.64
C CYS A 89 1.56 -1.66 18.96
N GLU A 90 1.24 -1.92 20.21
CA GLU A 90 0.82 -3.22 20.72
C GLU A 90 -0.50 -3.07 21.49
N GLN A 91 -1.46 -3.94 21.17
CA GLN A 91 -2.72 -4.05 21.89
C GLN A 91 -2.50 -4.69 23.27
N SER A 92 -3.10 -4.09 24.30
CA SER A 92 -3.12 -4.62 25.65
C SER A 92 -4.18 -5.71 25.80
N GLN A 93 -3.95 -6.66 26.70
CA GLN A 93 -4.84 -7.82 26.93
C GLN A 93 -6.26 -7.44 27.36
N LEU A 94 -6.44 -6.25 27.93
CA LEU A 94 -7.74 -5.73 28.41
C LEU A 94 -8.51 -4.96 27.34
N PHE A 95 -7.93 -4.74 26.16
CA PHE A 95 -8.54 -3.98 25.08
C PHE A 95 -9.07 -4.92 24.00
N LYS A 96 -10.29 -4.68 23.50
CA LYS A 96 -10.87 -5.55 22.46
C LYS A 96 -10.22 -5.32 21.11
N THR A 97 -10.03 -6.39 20.35
CA THR A 97 -9.39 -6.32 19.03
C THR A 97 -10.16 -5.41 18.07
N GLN A 98 -11.49 -5.51 18.01
CA GLN A 98 -12.30 -4.64 17.15
C GLN A 98 -12.16 -3.15 17.51
N ASP A 99 -12.07 -2.82 18.80
CA ASP A 99 -11.85 -1.45 19.25
C ASP A 99 -10.45 -0.95 18.88
N ALA A 100 -9.44 -1.84 18.95
CA ALA A 100 -8.08 -1.55 18.51
C ALA A 100 -7.98 -1.25 17.01
N ILE A 101 -8.67 -2.03 16.18
CA ILE A 101 -8.74 -1.82 14.72
C ILE A 101 -9.46 -0.50 14.42
N ARG A 102 -10.63 -0.28 15.05
CA ARG A 102 -11.39 0.96 14.86
C ARG A 102 -10.57 2.19 15.26
N LEU A 103 -9.84 2.10 16.36
CA LEU A 103 -9.01 3.19 16.86
C LEU A 103 -7.79 3.44 15.96
N LEU A 104 -7.15 2.38 15.44
CA LEU A 104 -6.10 2.52 14.42
C LEU A 104 -6.64 3.25 13.19
N ASN A 105 -7.83 2.90 12.72
CA ASN A 105 -8.46 3.53 11.57
C ASN A 105 -8.78 5.01 11.83
N ASP A 106 -9.27 5.35 13.03
CA ASP A 106 -9.52 6.74 13.42
C ASP A 106 -8.22 7.54 13.57
N ALA A 107 -7.20 6.95 14.20
CA ALA A 107 -5.90 7.58 14.44
C ALA A 107 -5.18 7.89 13.12
N CYS A 108 -5.33 7.02 12.13
CA CYS A 108 -4.79 7.20 10.79
C CYS A 108 -5.62 8.11 9.88
N GLY A 109 -6.91 8.26 10.17
CA GLY A 109 -7.85 9.08 9.42
C GLY A 109 -8.27 8.48 8.07
N ALA A 110 -9.38 8.96 7.50
CA ALA A 110 -9.95 8.46 6.24
C ALA A 110 -9.06 8.67 4.98
N GLN A 111 -7.89 9.32 5.12
CA GLN A 111 -6.96 9.61 4.04
C GLN A 111 -5.66 8.80 4.09
N SER A 112 -5.50 7.88 5.06
CA SER A 112 -4.35 6.96 5.06
C SER A 112 -4.40 6.03 3.85
N GLY A 113 -3.25 5.87 3.19
CA GLY A 113 -3.09 4.92 2.09
C GLY A 113 -3.27 3.50 2.61
N ALA A 114 -4.19 2.76 1.97
CA ALA A 114 -4.51 1.34 2.15
C ALA A 114 -4.05 0.67 3.47
N MET A 115 -5.00 0.34 4.33
CA MET A 115 -4.73 -0.55 5.47
C MET A 115 -4.44 -1.95 4.96
N THR A 116 -3.30 -2.50 5.38
CA THR A 116 -2.94 -3.88 5.08
C THR A 116 -2.86 -4.68 6.37
N THR A 117 -3.48 -5.85 6.36
CA THR A 117 -3.38 -6.82 7.45
C THR A 117 -2.40 -7.90 7.02
N SER A 118 -1.49 -8.28 7.91
CA SER A 118 -0.56 -9.39 7.71
C SER A 118 -0.62 -10.33 8.91
N THR A 119 -0.69 -11.63 8.63
CA THR A 119 -0.77 -12.73 9.60
C THR A 119 0.61 -13.33 9.84
#